data_AF-A0A258GVB7-F1
#
_entry.id   AF-A0A258GVB7-F1
#
_cell.length_a   1.000
_cell.length_b   1.000
_cell.length_c   1.000
_cell.angle_alpha   90.00
_cell.angle_beta   90.00
_cell.angle_gamma   90.00
#
_symmetry.space_group_name_H-M   'P 1'
#
loop_
_entity.id
_entity.type
_entity.pdbx_description
1 polymer ?
#
loop_
_entity_poly.entity_id
_entity_poly.type
_entity_poly.pdbx_seq_one_letter_code
_entity_poly.pdbx_strand_id
1 'polypeptide(L)'
;MEINPLAVLDYAGIGADVFWVKDAGYVIVCTVVAVLVFLTRGRGVHQQTLLWLDAVGLCVYACVGAAKSLSLGVDPVICVVMGALTATFGGIIRDVLAGVPSILLSRELYITPAIVSAAVFIVLRTVGMDWTVATGIAVALGFFIRAGAIRWKWAMPAFAPPKGK
;
A
#
# COMPACT_ATOMS: atom_id res chain seq x y z
N MET A 1 -22.04 24.18 -31.13
CA MET A 1 -21.16 23.16 -30.56
C MET A 1 -21.22 23.33 -29.04
N GLU A 2 -22.31 22.89 -28.43
CA GLU A 2 -22.49 22.94 -26.97
C GLU A 2 -21.68 21.82 -26.35
N ILE A 3 -20.70 22.18 -25.53
CA ILE A 3 -19.93 21.23 -24.74
C ILE A 3 -20.85 20.80 -23.60
N ASN A 4 -21.42 19.61 -23.72
CA ASN A 4 -22.25 19.02 -22.69
C ASN A 4 -21.37 18.74 -21.45
N PRO A 5 -21.56 19.45 -20.32
CA PRO A 5 -20.73 19.28 -19.12
C PRO A 5 -20.88 17.88 -18.50
N LEU A 6 -21.88 17.10 -18.91
CA LEU A 6 -22.07 15.71 -18.46
C LEU A 6 -21.21 14.71 -19.23
N ALA A 7 -20.81 15.02 -20.46
CA ALA A 7 -19.81 14.21 -21.16
C ALA A 7 -18.43 14.30 -20.48
N VAL A 8 -18.22 15.39 -19.71
CA VAL A 8 -16.98 15.67 -18.99
C VAL A 8 -16.73 14.82 -17.77
N LEU A 9 -17.81 14.37 -17.15
CA LEU A 9 -17.75 13.52 -15.99
C LEU A 9 -17.54 12.04 -16.37
N ASP A 10 -17.82 11.68 -17.62
CA ASP A 10 -17.72 10.30 -18.10
C ASP A 10 -16.27 9.91 -18.45
N TYR A 11 -15.40 10.88 -18.80
CA TYR A 11 -14.01 10.61 -19.16
C TYR A 11 -13.00 10.59 -18.01
N ALA A 12 -13.44 10.83 -16.77
CA ALA A 12 -12.59 10.76 -15.58
C ALA A 12 -12.90 9.55 -14.67
N GLY A 13 -13.93 8.76 -14.96
CA GLY A 13 -14.48 7.81 -14.00
C GLY A 13 -14.01 6.38 -14.21
N ILE A 14 -12.97 5.95 -13.50
CA ILE A 14 -13.01 4.58 -12.95
C ILE A 14 -14.31 4.59 -12.12
N GLY A 15 -15.37 3.88 -12.52
CA GLY A 15 -16.71 3.91 -11.90
C GLY A 15 -16.77 3.41 -10.44
N ALA A 16 -15.72 3.63 -9.67
CA ALA A 16 -15.58 3.35 -8.26
C ALA A 16 -15.57 4.69 -7.51
N ASP A 17 -16.69 4.98 -6.88
CA ASP A 17 -16.79 6.09 -5.94
C ASP A 17 -15.76 5.96 -4.81
N VAL A 18 -15.30 7.11 -4.32
CA VAL A 18 -14.28 7.18 -3.28
C VAL A 18 -14.83 6.65 -1.95
N PHE A 19 -14.21 5.59 -1.42
CA PHE A 19 -14.75 4.81 -0.29
C PHE A 19 -14.99 5.64 0.99
N TRP A 20 -14.11 6.58 1.31
CA TRP A 20 -14.23 7.42 2.52
C TRP A 20 -15.26 8.55 2.38
N VAL A 21 -15.70 8.87 1.16
CA VAL A 21 -16.82 9.80 0.92
C VAL A 21 -18.15 9.07 1.15
N LYS A 22 -18.22 7.79 0.77
CA LYS A 22 -19.41 6.96 0.97
C LYS A 22 -19.64 6.56 2.42
N ASP A 23 -18.56 6.31 3.16
CA ASP A 23 -18.64 5.86 4.54
C ASP A 23 -17.70 6.71 5.43
N ALA A 24 -18.33 7.56 6.25
CA ALA A 24 -17.63 8.41 7.20
C ALA A 24 -16.88 7.61 8.28
N GLY A 25 -17.21 6.33 8.48
CA GLY A 25 -16.54 5.44 9.42
C GLY A 25 -15.03 5.37 9.19
N TYR A 26 -14.57 5.36 7.93
CA TYR A 26 -13.14 5.38 7.63
C TYR A 26 -12.43 6.64 8.16
N VAL A 27 -13.04 7.81 7.97
CA VAL A 27 -12.48 9.10 8.41
C VAL A 27 -12.50 9.18 9.94
N ILE A 28 -13.57 8.71 10.58
CA ILE A 28 -13.69 8.69 12.05
C ILE A 28 -12.60 7.79 12.65
N VAL A 29 -12.41 6.57 12.13
CA VAL A 29 -11.38 5.65 12.62
C VAL A 29 -9.98 6.27 12.46
N CYS A 30 -9.67 6.84 11.30
CA CYS A 30 -8.38 7.52 11.07
C CYS A 30 -8.15 8.67 12.05
N THR A 31 -9.19 9.46 12.35
CA THR A 31 -9.12 10.59 13.28
C THR A 31 -8.88 10.10 14.71
N VAL A 32 -9.60 9.07 15.16
CA VAL A 32 -9.42 8.48 16.49
C VAL A 32 -8.00 7.93 16.65
N VAL A 33 -7.50 7.18 15.67
CA VAL A 33 -6.13 6.66 15.68
C VAL A 33 -5.10 7.80 15.73
N ALA A 34 -5.29 8.86 14.94
CA ALA A 34 -4.39 10.01 14.94
C ALA A 34 -4.35 10.71 16.32
N VAL A 35 -5.51 10.90 16.98
CA VAL A 35 -5.58 11.47 18.33
C VAL A 35 -4.89 10.56 19.35
N LEU A 36 -5.13 9.24 19.30
CA LEU A 36 -4.49 8.28 20.20
C LEU A 36 -2.97 8.28 20.05
N VAL A 37 -2.47 8.30 18.81
CA VAL A 37 -1.02 8.39 18.53
C VAL A 37 -0.45 9.72 19.03
N PHE A 38 -1.17 10.83 18.86
CA PHE A 38 -0.75 12.14 19.36
C PHE A 38 -0.63 12.18 20.89
N LEU A 39 -1.60 11.59 21.61
CA LEU A 39 -1.59 11.51 23.07
C LEU A 39 -0.49 10.60 23.61
N THR A 40 -0.10 9.56 22.86
CA THR A 40 0.95 8.61 23.26
C THR A 40 2.36 9.05 22.86
N ARG A 41 2.51 10.16 22.10
CA ARG A 41 3.79 10.73 21.64
C ARG A 41 4.81 10.95 22.76
N GLY A 42 4.37 11.30 23.97
CA GLY A 42 5.24 11.51 25.15
C GLY A 42 5.73 10.24 25.84
N ARG A 43 5.25 9.04 25.46
CA ARG A 43 5.53 7.77 26.15
C ARG A 43 6.61 6.91 25.47
N GLY A 44 7.36 7.49 24.53
CA GLY A 44 8.51 6.81 23.91
C GLY A 44 8.14 5.78 22.85
N VAL A 45 7.06 5.98 22.08
CA VAL A 45 6.73 5.17 20.90
C VAL A 45 7.95 5.15 19.98
N HIS A 46 8.66 4.02 19.99
CA HIS A 46 9.92 3.86 19.30
C HIS A 46 9.68 3.85 17.79
N GLN A 47 10.61 4.45 17.03
CA GLN A 47 10.58 4.46 15.57
C GLN A 47 10.45 3.04 14.98
N GLN A 48 10.98 2.04 15.69
CA GLN A 48 10.88 0.64 15.31
C GLN A 48 9.42 0.13 15.30
N THR A 49 8.60 0.49 16.28
CA THR A 49 7.19 0.05 16.33
C THR A 49 6.40 0.58 15.14
N LEU A 50 6.66 1.84 14.74
CA LEU A 50 6.05 2.43 13.56
C LEU A 50 6.47 1.71 12.28
N LEU A 51 7.73 1.29 12.16
CA LEU A 51 8.21 0.50 11.01
C LEU A 51 7.54 -0.87 10.91
N TRP A 52 7.31 -1.54 12.04
CA TRP A 52 6.60 -2.83 12.07
C TRP A 52 5.12 -2.66 11.72
N LEU A 53 4.44 -1.64 12.26
CA LEU A 53 3.05 -1.34 11.92
C LEU A 53 2.89 -0.97 10.44
N ASP A 54 3.84 -0.20 9.91
CA ASP A 54 3.91 0.18 8.51
C ASP A 54 4.09 -1.05 7.60
N ALA A 55 4.95 -2.00 7.98
CA ALA A 55 5.11 -3.26 7.26
C ALA A 55 3.80 -4.07 7.17
N VAL A 56 3.05 -4.16 8.27
CA VAL A 56 1.75 -4.85 8.28
C VAL A 56 0.74 -4.10 7.42
N GLY A 57 0.61 -2.79 7.62
CA GLY A 57 -0.30 -1.95 6.85
C GLY A 57 -0.04 -2.05 5.34
N LEU A 58 1.23 -1.99 4.94
CA LEU A 58 1.65 -2.15 3.55
C LEU A 58 1.14 -3.47 2.94
N CYS A 59 1.33 -4.59 3.63
CA CYS A 59 0.92 -5.91 3.10
C CYS A 59 -0.60 -6.04 3.01
N VAL A 60 -1.32 -5.52 4.01
CA VAL A 60 -2.79 -5.54 4.05
C VAL A 60 -3.38 -4.66 2.95
N TYR A 61 -2.92 -3.42 2.80
CA TYR A 61 -3.40 -2.51 1.76
C TYR A 61 -3.05 -3.01 0.35
N ALA A 62 -1.94 -3.73 0.20
CA ALA A 62 -1.61 -4.39 -1.06
C ALA A 62 -2.65 -5.45 -1.45
N CYS A 63 -3.06 -6.28 -0.49
CA CYS A 63 -4.15 -7.23 -0.70
C CYS A 63 -5.47 -6.51 -0.99
N VAL A 64 -5.84 -5.47 -0.23
CA VAL A 64 -7.10 -4.72 -0.41
C VAL A 64 -7.18 -4.02 -1.78
N GLY A 65 -6.08 -3.47 -2.28
CA GLY A 65 -6.03 -2.88 -3.62
C GLY A 65 -6.19 -3.95 -4.70
N ALA A 66 -5.45 -5.06 -4.60
CA ALA A 66 -5.52 -6.17 -5.55
C ALA A 66 -6.92 -6.82 -5.58
N ALA A 67 -7.48 -7.02 -4.40
CA ALA A 67 -8.86 -7.40 -4.13
C ALA A 67 -9.89 -6.54 -4.85
N LYS A 68 -9.79 -5.22 -4.69
CA LYS A 68 -10.72 -4.28 -5.29
C LYS A 68 -10.60 -4.32 -6.82
N SER A 69 -9.39 -4.31 -7.36
CA SER A 69 -9.18 -4.43 -8.81
C SER A 69 -9.71 -5.74 -9.39
N LEU A 70 -9.52 -6.86 -8.68
CA LEU A 70 -10.05 -8.16 -9.09
C LEU A 70 -11.58 -8.15 -9.13
N SER A 71 -12.23 -7.50 -8.16
CA SER A 71 -13.70 -7.35 -8.15
C SER A 71 -14.23 -6.49 -9.30
N LEU A 72 -13.39 -5.65 -9.90
CA LEU A 72 -13.71 -4.83 -11.06
C LEU A 72 -13.44 -5.56 -12.40
N GLY A 73 -13.06 -6.85 -12.36
CA GLY A 73 -12.80 -7.65 -13.56
C GLY A 73 -11.51 -7.28 -14.29
N VAL A 74 -10.59 -6.60 -13.61
CA VAL A 74 -9.30 -6.19 -14.17
C VAL A 74 -8.35 -7.39 -14.28
N ASP A 75 -7.44 -7.37 -15.26
CA ASP A 75 -6.45 -8.42 -15.47
C ASP A 75 -5.61 -8.70 -14.20
N PRO A 76 -5.28 -9.97 -13.88
CA PRO A 76 -4.50 -10.35 -12.71
C PRO A 76 -3.19 -9.57 -12.53
N VAL A 77 -2.47 -9.28 -13.63
CA VAL A 77 -1.19 -8.55 -13.57
C VAL A 77 -1.43 -7.11 -13.12
N ILE A 78 -2.46 -6.46 -13.68
CA ILE A 78 -2.82 -5.09 -13.32
C ILE A 78 -3.34 -5.05 -11.88
N CYS A 79 -4.04 -6.07 -11.41
CA CYS A 79 -4.48 -6.17 -10.02
C CYS A 79 -3.29 -6.15 -9.04
N VAL A 80 -2.20 -6.85 -9.35
CA VAL A 80 -0.98 -6.83 -8.54
C VAL A 80 -0.38 -5.43 -8.48
N VAL A 81 -0.29 -4.76 -9.63
CA VAL A 81 0.22 -3.38 -9.72
C VAL A 81 -0.66 -2.43 -8.90
N MET A 82 -1.98 -2.50 -9.04
CA MET A 82 -2.92 -1.66 -8.29
C MET A 82 -2.85 -1.91 -6.79
N GLY A 83 -2.66 -3.16 -6.37
CA GLY A 83 -2.37 -3.50 -4.98
C GLY A 83 -1.11 -2.81 -4.47
N ALA A 84 0.02 -2.98 -5.15
CA ALA A 84 1.28 -2.37 -4.77
C ALA A 84 1.22 -0.83 -4.76
N LEU A 85 0.55 -0.22 -5.74
CA LEU A 85 0.32 1.23 -5.78
C LEU A 85 -0.50 1.68 -4.57
N THR A 86 -1.65 1.06 -4.32
CA THR A 86 -2.53 1.41 -3.19
C THR A 86 -1.78 1.37 -1.85
N ALA A 87 -0.94 0.36 -1.65
CA ALA A 87 -0.16 0.19 -0.45
C ALA A 87 0.92 1.27 -0.28
N THR A 88 1.62 1.61 -1.36
CA THR A 88 2.78 2.51 -1.35
C THR A 88 2.37 3.99 -1.32
N PHE A 89 1.31 4.37 -2.03
CA PHE A 89 0.86 5.77 -2.14
C PHE A 89 0.59 6.42 -0.79
N GLY A 90 0.00 5.71 0.18
CA GLY A 90 -0.24 6.24 1.52
C GLY A 90 1.05 6.63 2.25
N GLY A 91 2.09 5.80 2.13
CA GLY A 91 3.42 6.08 2.67
C GLY A 91 4.07 7.28 2.00
N ILE A 92 3.98 7.40 0.66
CA ILE A 92 4.50 8.55 -0.08
C ILE A 92 3.87 9.85 0.41
N ILE A 93 2.53 9.89 0.48
CA ILE A 93 1.80 11.10 0.89
C ILE A 93 2.21 11.50 2.32
N ARG A 94 2.29 10.53 3.25
CA ARG A 94 2.77 10.78 4.62
C ARG A 94 4.17 11.39 4.63
N ASP A 95 5.09 10.81 3.88
CA ASP A 95 6.50 11.23 3.90
C ASP A 95 6.68 12.62 3.26
N VAL A 96 5.97 12.89 2.16
CA VAL A 96 5.95 14.21 1.49
C VAL A 96 5.38 15.29 2.42
N LEU A 97 4.27 15.02 3.10
CA LEU A 97 3.68 15.95 4.06
C LEU A 97 4.58 16.20 5.28
N ALA A 98 5.38 15.20 5.67
CA ALA A 98 6.36 15.32 6.74
C ALA A 98 7.65 16.06 6.31
N GLY A 99 7.86 16.30 5.01
CA GLY A 99 9.08 16.92 4.49
C GLY A 99 10.34 16.04 4.62
N VAL A 100 10.17 14.73 4.79
CA VAL A 100 11.28 13.77 4.94
C VAL A 100 11.44 13.01 3.62
N PRO A 101 12.67 12.77 3.12
CA PRO A 101 12.86 11.93 1.94
C PRO A 101 12.20 10.57 2.16
N SER A 102 11.30 10.18 1.26
CA SER A 102 10.48 9.00 1.45
C SER A 102 11.34 7.75 1.63
N ILE A 103 10.97 6.92 2.59
CA ILE A 103 11.57 5.59 2.80
C ILE A 103 11.42 4.73 1.53
N LEU A 104 10.41 5.00 0.69
CA LEU A 104 10.22 4.35 -0.62
C LEU A 104 11.34 4.64 -1.62
N LEU A 105 11.98 5.80 -1.52
CA LEU A 105 13.11 6.17 -2.37
C LEU A 105 14.46 5.68 -1.80
N SER A 106 14.43 5.17 -0.57
CA SER A 106 15.62 4.86 0.22
C SER A 106 15.90 3.36 0.22
N ARG A 107 16.65 2.86 -0.79
CA ARG A 107 17.51 1.64 -0.88
C ARG A 107 17.07 0.27 -0.32
N GLU A 108 16.04 0.19 0.50
CA GLU A 108 15.55 -1.00 1.14
C GLU A 108 14.38 -1.56 0.33
N LEU A 109 14.26 -2.87 0.31
CA LEU A 109 13.23 -3.64 -0.39
C LEU A 109 11.82 -3.33 0.15
N TYR A 110 11.30 -2.13 -0.08
CA TYR A 110 10.02 -1.68 0.49
C TYR A 110 8.85 -2.03 -0.41
N ILE A 111 9.00 -1.95 -1.74
CA ILE A 111 7.92 -2.29 -2.68
C ILE A 111 7.77 -3.80 -2.85
N THR A 112 8.87 -4.57 -2.72
CA THR A 112 8.84 -6.02 -2.95
C THR A 112 7.85 -6.80 -2.07
N PRO A 113 7.70 -6.52 -0.76
CA PRO A 113 6.72 -7.22 0.07
C PRO A 113 5.27 -6.90 -0.34
N ALA A 114 5.02 -5.67 -0.80
CA ALA A 114 3.70 -5.29 -1.32
C ALA A 114 3.36 -6.05 -2.61
N ILE A 115 4.32 -6.14 -3.55
CA ILE A 115 4.15 -6.93 -4.78
C ILE A 115 3.95 -8.40 -4.46
N VAL A 116 4.76 -8.98 -3.57
CA VAL A 116 4.63 -10.39 -3.20
C VAL A 116 3.28 -10.66 -2.53
N SER A 117 2.85 -9.82 -1.59
CA SER A 117 1.55 -9.94 -0.92
C SER A 117 0.41 -9.88 -1.95
N ALA A 118 0.41 -8.90 -2.85
CA ALA A 118 -0.61 -8.78 -3.88
C ALA A 118 -0.59 -9.96 -4.88
N ALA A 119 0.59 -10.40 -5.33
CA ALA A 119 0.73 -11.52 -6.26
C ALA A 119 0.25 -12.85 -5.64
N VAL A 120 0.68 -13.15 -4.42
CA VAL A 120 0.23 -14.33 -3.69
C VAL A 120 -1.28 -14.30 -3.50
N PHE A 121 -1.84 -13.16 -3.10
CA PHE A 121 -3.26 -13.00 -2.93
C PHE A 121 -4.03 -13.32 -4.22
N ILE A 122 -3.60 -12.77 -5.36
CA ILE A 122 -4.25 -13.01 -6.65
C ILE A 122 -4.14 -14.49 -7.06
N VAL A 123 -2.97 -15.11 -6.93
CA VAL A 123 -2.79 -16.54 -7.24
C VAL A 123 -3.67 -17.43 -6.37
N LEU A 124 -3.76 -17.14 -5.07
CA LEU A 124 -4.62 -17.90 -4.17
C LEU A 124 -6.11 -17.73 -4.50
N ARG A 125 -6.51 -16.54 -4.95
CA ARG A 125 -7.88 -16.27 -5.39
C ARG A 125 -8.21 -16.94 -6.72
N THR A 126 -7.27 -17.09 -7.65
CA THR A 126 -7.50 -17.82 -8.91
C THR A 126 -7.61 -19.34 -8.70
N VAL A 127 -6.98 -19.88 -7.66
CA VAL A 127 -7.11 -21.30 -7.25
C VAL A 127 -8.42 -21.55 -6.49
N GLY A 128 -9.24 -20.52 -6.27
CA GLY A 128 -10.57 -20.65 -5.65
C GLY A 128 -10.57 -20.63 -4.13
N MET A 129 -9.47 -20.22 -3.49
CA MET A 129 -9.38 -20.19 -2.03
C MET A 129 -10.21 -19.04 -1.43
N ASP A 130 -10.76 -19.26 -0.23
CA ASP A 130 -11.54 -18.25 0.48
C ASP A 130 -10.74 -16.95 0.69
N TRP A 131 -11.47 -15.83 0.68
CA TRP A 131 -10.90 -14.50 0.83
C TRP A 131 -10.05 -14.34 2.09
N THR A 132 -10.57 -14.82 3.21
CA THR A 132 -9.97 -14.65 4.53
C THR A 132 -8.64 -15.37 4.60
N VAL A 133 -8.64 -16.61 4.10
CA VAL A 133 -7.46 -17.47 4.08
C VAL A 133 -6.42 -16.95 3.09
N ALA A 134 -6.85 -16.51 1.90
CA ALA A 134 -5.97 -15.94 0.88
C ALA A 134 -5.28 -14.66 1.38
N THR A 135 -6.03 -13.73 2.00
CA THR A 135 -5.46 -12.52 2.59
C THR A 135 -4.51 -12.86 3.74
N GLY A 136 -4.89 -13.78 4.64
CA GLY A 136 -4.04 -14.18 5.77
C GLY A 136 -2.68 -14.70 5.33
N ILE A 137 -2.65 -15.60 4.33
CA ILE A 137 -1.41 -16.18 3.80
C ILE A 137 -0.57 -15.12 3.06
N ALA A 138 -1.21 -14.31 2.22
CA ALA A 138 -0.55 -13.25 1.47
C ALA A 138 0.13 -12.21 2.39
N VAL A 139 -0.61 -11.73 3.39
CA VAL A 139 -0.10 -10.77 4.37
C VAL A 139 1.02 -11.38 5.18
N ALA A 140 0.89 -12.63 5.63
CA ALA A 140 1.95 -13.32 6.38
C ALA A 140 3.24 -13.42 5.55
N LEU A 141 3.16 -13.88 4.30
CA LEU A 141 4.32 -14.03 3.43
C LEU A 141 4.99 -12.68 3.12
N GLY A 142 4.21 -11.65 2.76
CA GLY A 142 4.73 -10.30 2.58
C GLY A 142 5.39 -9.76 3.85
N PHE A 143 4.74 -9.93 5.00
CA PHE A 143 5.27 -9.49 6.28
C PHE A 143 6.59 -10.19 6.63
N PHE A 144 6.72 -11.51 6.42
CA PHE A 144 7.98 -12.22 6.68
C PHE A 144 9.13 -11.70 5.82
N ILE A 145 8.87 -11.37 4.55
CA ILE A 145 9.88 -10.76 3.66
C ILE A 145 10.28 -9.39 4.20
N ARG A 146 9.31 -8.55 4.59
CA ARG A 146 9.60 -7.22 5.14
C ARG A 146 10.32 -7.32 6.49
N ALA A 147 9.93 -8.25 7.35
CA ALA A 147 10.56 -8.54 8.63
C ALA A 147 12.03 -8.97 8.45
N GLY A 148 12.29 -9.85 7.48
CA GLY A 148 13.64 -10.25 7.09
C GLY A 148 14.47 -9.08 6.59
N ALA A 149 13.90 -8.25 5.71
CA ALA A 149 14.56 -7.05 5.18
C ALA A 149 14.93 -6.06 6.30
N ILE A 150 14.03 -5.83 7.27
CA ILE A 150 14.28 -4.96 8.43
C ILE A 150 15.37 -5.55 9.34
N ARG A 151 15.33 -6.87 9.60
CA ARG A 151 16.28 -7.54 10.51
C ARG A 151 17.69 -7.64 9.93
N TRP A 152 17.80 -7.96 8.65
CA TRP A 152 19.07 -8.21 7.96
C TRP A 152 19.57 -7.01 7.15
N LYS A 153 18.87 -5.87 7.20
CA LYS A 153 19.21 -4.63 6.47
C LYS A 153 19.53 -4.89 5.00
N TRP A 154 18.66 -5.66 4.33
CA TRP A 154 18.83 -5.96 2.91
C TRP A 154 18.72 -4.67 2.08
N ALA A 155 19.85 -4.22 1.55
CA ALA A 155 19.95 -3.07 0.66
C ALA A 155 20.24 -3.55 -0.77
N MET A 156 19.52 -3.02 -1.75
CA MET A 156 19.89 -3.23 -3.16
C MET A 156 21.19 -2.47 -3.46
N PRO A 157 22.17 -3.08 -4.17
CA PRO A 157 23.37 -2.37 -4.61
C PRO A 157 22.95 -1.22 -5.53
N ALA A 158 23.33 0.02 -5.20
CA ALA A 158 23.01 1.15 -6.06
C ALA A 158 23.83 1.10 -7.34
N PHE A 159 23.19 1.41 -8.47
CA PHE A 159 23.89 1.73 -9.70
C PHE A 159 24.80 2.94 -9.45
N ALA A 160 26.12 2.73 -9.54
CA ALA A 160 27.07 3.82 -9.57
C ALA A 160 26.92 4.54 -10.92
N PRO A 161 26.75 5.88 -10.95
CA PRO A 161 26.80 6.60 -12.21
C PRO A 161 28.17 6.35 -12.88
N PRO A 162 28.24 6.22 -14.21
CA PRO A 162 29.51 6.10 -14.91
C PRO A 162 30.41 7.27 -14.51
N LYS A 163 31.65 6.98 -14.07
CA LYS A 163 32.65 8.03 -13.85
C LYS A 163 32.90 8.70 -15.20
N GLY A 164 32.35 9.89 -15.40
CA GLY A 164 32.68 10.74 -16.54
C GLY A 164 34.20 10.99 -16.56
N LYS A 165 34.81 10.78 -17.72
CA LYS A 165 36.15 11.28 -18.03
C LYS A 165 36.04 12.75 -18.46
#